data_AF-A0A1Y3NU52-F1
#
_entry.id   AF-A0A1Y3NU52-F1
#
_cell.length_a   1.000
_cell.length_b   1.000
_cell.length_c   1.000
_cell.angle_alpha   90.00
_cell.angle_beta   90.00
_cell.angle_gamma   90.00
#
_symmetry.space_group_name_H-M   'P 1'
#
loop_
_entity.id
_entity.type
_entity.pdbx_description
1 polymer ?
#
loop_
_entity_poly.entity_id
_entity_poly.type
_entity_poly.pdbx_seq_one_letter_code
_entity_poly.pdbx_strand_id
1 'polypeptide(L)'
;VDERLKNIEPKMIEMIMNEMLDKTPTITWDDIAGLEHAKATIMESVIWPMQRPDIFTGLRGPPKGLLLYGPPGTGKTLIGKCIASQSGATFFNISSSSLTSKWIGEGEKMVRALFAVARVHQPSVIFVDEIDSLLTQRTDGENEANRRIKTEFLVQFDGCGTNAEDRILLIGATNRPGEIDEAARRRFRKKLYIPLPDEGARKSLLMNLLKKQCNIL
;
A
#
# COMPACT_ATOMS: atom_id res chain seq x y z
N VAL A 1 26.10 -4.80 -0.89
CA VAL A 1 24.71 -5.33 -0.98
C VAL A 1 24.28 -5.66 0.43
N ASP A 2 23.14 -5.14 0.89
CA ASP A 2 22.59 -5.43 2.22
C ASP A 2 22.50 -6.95 2.44
N GLU A 3 22.82 -7.43 3.64
CA GLU A 3 22.78 -8.86 3.97
C GLU A 3 21.41 -9.49 3.73
N ARG A 4 20.34 -8.72 3.92
CA ARG A 4 18.95 -9.12 3.70
C ARG A 4 18.64 -9.43 2.23
N LEU A 5 19.48 -8.97 1.30
CA LEU A 5 19.32 -9.15 -0.15
C LEU A 5 20.25 -10.23 -0.74
N LYS A 6 21.14 -10.83 0.05
CA LYS A 6 22.16 -11.79 -0.43
C LYS A 6 21.57 -13.01 -1.16
N ASN A 7 20.37 -13.44 -0.78
CA ASN A 7 19.71 -14.62 -1.34
C ASN A 7 18.69 -14.28 -2.44
N ILE A 8 18.63 -13.02 -2.90
CA ILE A 8 17.71 -12.58 -3.94
C ILE A 8 18.50 -12.29 -5.21
N GLU A 9 17.97 -12.78 -6.33
CA GLU A 9 18.59 -12.59 -7.63
C GLU A 9 18.68 -11.07 -7.96
N PRO A 10 19.86 -10.53 -8.34
CA PRO A 10 20.04 -9.09 -8.56
C PRO A 10 19.05 -8.50 -9.57
N LYS A 11 18.72 -9.27 -10.61
CA LYS A 11 17.75 -8.88 -11.64
C LYS A 11 16.35 -8.63 -11.06
N MET A 12 15.93 -9.39 -10.04
CA MET A 12 14.64 -9.18 -9.38
C MET A 12 14.65 -7.89 -8.55
N ILE A 13 15.78 -7.60 -7.88
CA ILE A 13 15.95 -6.35 -7.13
C ILE A 13 15.86 -5.16 -8.08
N GLU A 14 16.56 -5.20 -9.21
CA GLU A 14 16.50 -4.15 -10.22
C GLU A 14 15.08 -3.99 -10.78
N MET A 15 14.37 -5.08 -11.06
CA MET A 15 12.98 -5.04 -11.51
C MET A 15 12.08 -4.33 -10.49
N ILE A 16 12.16 -4.68 -9.21
CA ILE A 16 11.38 -4.03 -8.14
C ILE A 16 11.72 -2.53 -8.05
N MET A 17 13.00 -2.19 -8.08
CA MET A 17 13.46 -0.80 -7.97
C MET A 17 13.07 0.07 -9.16
N ASN A 18 12.95 -0.52 -10.35
CA ASN A 18 12.63 0.22 -11.57
C ASN A 18 11.12 0.29 -11.82
N GLU A 19 10.38 -0.78 -11.54
CA GLU A 19 8.96 -0.88 -11.89
C GLU A 19 8.02 -0.57 -10.73
N MET A 20 8.39 -0.91 -9.49
CA MET A 20 7.50 -0.81 -8.33
C MET A 20 7.81 0.41 -7.46
N LEU A 21 9.05 0.91 -7.46
CA LEU A 21 9.40 2.10 -6.69
C LEU A 21 8.88 3.36 -7.38
N ASP A 22 7.97 4.05 -6.71
CA ASP A 22 7.39 5.27 -7.25
C ASP A 22 8.32 6.46 -7.00
N LYS A 23 8.64 7.18 -8.07
CA LYS A 23 9.46 8.41 -8.06
C LYS A 23 8.61 9.67 -8.25
N THR A 24 7.27 9.55 -8.18
CA THR A 24 6.34 10.68 -8.33
C THR A 24 6.63 11.77 -7.29
N PRO A 25 6.52 13.06 -7.66
CA PRO A 25 6.72 14.18 -6.74
C PRO A 25 5.85 14.13 -5.48
N THR A 26 6.29 14.89 -4.48
CA THR A 26 5.71 15.02 -3.15
C THR A 26 4.22 15.37 -3.21
N ILE A 27 3.35 14.46 -2.77
CA ILE A 27 1.90 14.70 -2.65
C ILE A 27 1.60 15.15 -1.22
N THR A 28 0.71 16.14 -1.10
CA THR A 28 0.27 16.69 0.18
C THR A 28 -1.22 16.43 0.42
N TRP A 29 -1.67 16.63 1.66
CA TRP A 29 -3.10 16.52 1.99
C TRP A 29 -3.97 17.56 1.28
N ASP A 30 -3.38 18.68 0.87
CA ASP A 30 -4.05 19.75 0.12
C ASP A 30 -4.39 19.32 -1.31
N ASP A 31 -3.66 18.34 -1.86
CA ASP A 31 -3.95 17.75 -3.17
C ASP A 31 -5.16 16.78 -3.12
N ILE A 32 -5.60 16.37 -1.91
CA ILE A 32 -6.74 15.47 -1.70
C ILE A 32 -7.95 16.28 -1.26
N ALA A 33 -8.97 16.38 -2.12
CA ALA A 33 -10.19 17.10 -1.79
C ALA A 33 -11.14 16.27 -0.89
N GLY A 34 -11.66 16.88 0.18
CA GLY A 34 -12.59 16.24 1.11
C GLY A 34 -11.96 15.12 1.94
N LEU A 35 -12.79 14.16 2.36
CA LEU A 35 -12.38 12.97 3.13
C LEU A 35 -11.81 13.28 4.51
N GLU A 36 -12.29 14.31 5.19
CA GLU A 36 -11.64 14.82 6.41
C GLU A 36 -11.59 13.80 7.55
N HIS A 37 -12.63 12.97 7.69
CA HIS A 37 -12.58 11.84 8.61
C HIS A 37 -11.45 10.87 8.24
N ALA A 38 -11.34 10.48 6.96
CA ALA A 38 -10.32 9.52 6.54
C ALA A 38 -8.92 10.10 6.72
N LYS A 39 -8.70 11.37 6.35
CA LYS A 39 -7.43 12.08 6.56
C LYS A 39 -7.06 12.13 8.04
N ALA A 40 -7.98 12.56 8.91
CA ALA A 40 -7.74 12.61 10.36
C ALA A 40 -7.39 11.23 10.91
N THR A 41 -8.14 10.20 10.52
CA THR A 41 -7.88 8.82 10.97
C THR A 41 -6.51 8.33 10.50
N ILE A 42 -6.10 8.63 9.27
CA ILE A 42 -4.80 8.26 8.73
C ILE A 42 -3.67 9.02 9.44
N MET A 43 -3.86 10.31 9.69
CA MET A 43 -2.88 11.13 10.42
C MET A 43 -2.59 10.53 11.80
N GLU A 44 -3.65 10.25 12.56
CA GLU A 44 -3.54 9.73 13.93
C GLU A 44 -3.00 8.30 13.99
N SER A 45 -3.49 7.43 13.10
CA SER A 45 -3.20 6.00 13.18
C SER A 45 -1.97 5.57 12.39
N VAL A 46 -1.52 6.34 11.41
CA VAL A 46 -0.43 5.96 10.51
C VAL A 46 0.69 6.99 10.51
N ILE A 47 0.40 8.25 10.18
CA ILE A 47 1.44 9.28 10.00
C ILE A 47 2.18 9.56 11.30
N TRP A 48 1.47 9.89 12.39
CA TRP A 48 2.12 10.22 13.65
C TRP A 48 2.92 9.05 14.23
N PRO A 49 2.41 7.80 14.24
CA PRO A 49 3.21 6.66 14.67
C PRO A 49 4.47 6.41 13.82
N MET A 50 4.42 6.68 12.51
CA MET A 50 5.60 6.55 11.64
C MET A 50 6.62 7.69 11.86
N GLN A 51 6.16 8.91 12.12
CA GLN A 51 7.01 10.09 12.35
C GLN A 51 7.59 10.14 13.77
N ARG A 52 6.87 9.63 14.77
CA ARG A 52 7.23 9.66 16.19
C ARG A 52 7.25 8.27 16.82
N PRO A 53 8.15 7.38 16.33
CA PRO A 53 8.29 6.04 16.90
C PRO A 53 8.75 6.05 18.36
N ASP A 54 9.31 7.17 18.84
CA ASP A 54 9.67 7.40 20.24
C ASP A 54 8.46 7.44 21.18
N ILE A 55 7.31 7.93 20.70
CA ILE A 55 6.06 8.02 21.48
C ILE A 55 5.17 6.80 21.21
N PHE A 56 5.08 6.39 19.95
CA PHE A 56 4.15 5.37 19.49
C PHE A 56 4.81 3.98 19.48
N THR A 57 5.01 3.43 20.68
CA THR A 57 5.63 2.11 20.90
C THR A 57 4.61 1.03 21.21
N GLY A 58 5.00 -0.24 21.00
CA GLY A 58 4.17 -1.41 21.32
C GLY A 58 2.80 -1.38 20.62
N LEU A 59 1.72 -1.46 21.41
CA LEU A 59 0.33 -1.45 20.89
C LEU A 59 -0.09 -0.12 20.26
N ARG A 60 0.65 0.97 20.51
CA ARG A 60 0.40 2.30 19.93
C ARG A 60 1.13 2.51 18.60
N GLY A 61 1.98 1.57 18.19
CA GLY A 61 2.68 1.64 16.91
C GLY A 61 1.74 1.67 15.70
N PRO A 62 2.26 2.01 14.51
CA PRO A 62 1.46 2.03 13.29
C PRO A 62 0.84 0.65 13.02
N PRO A 63 -0.37 0.61 12.42
CA PRO A 63 -0.93 -0.65 11.97
C PRO A 63 -0.03 -1.23 10.89
N LYS A 64 0.14 -2.55 10.90
CA LYS A 64 0.84 -3.27 9.82
C LYS A 64 0.10 -3.15 8.49
N GLY A 65 -1.22 -3.02 8.55
CA GLY A 65 -2.12 -3.08 7.40
C GLY A 65 -3.25 -2.06 7.44
N LEU A 66 -3.40 -1.32 6.36
CA LEU A 66 -4.51 -0.42 6.07
C LEU A 66 -5.23 -0.90 4.79
N LEU A 67 -6.55 -1.07 4.84
CA LEU A 67 -7.37 -1.36 3.67
C LEU A 67 -8.18 -0.11 3.29
N LEU A 68 -7.96 0.39 2.08
CA LEU A 68 -8.77 1.45 1.47
C LEU A 68 -9.78 0.81 0.53
N TYR A 69 -11.08 1.06 0.74
CA TYR A 69 -12.13 0.50 -0.10
C TYR A 69 -13.18 1.52 -0.48
N GLY A 70 -13.77 1.36 -1.66
CA GLY A 70 -14.82 2.23 -2.17
C GLY A 70 -14.83 2.27 -3.69
N PRO A 71 -15.72 3.06 -4.31
CA PRO A 71 -15.87 3.13 -5.75
C PRO A 71 -14.55 3.43 -6.50
N PRO A 72 -14.41 3.02 -7.76
CA PRO A 72 -13.23 3.38 -8.57
C PRO A 72 -13.16 4.90 -8.75
N GLY A 73 -11.93 5.42 -8.90
CA GLY A 73 -11.72 6.85 -9.15
C GLY A 73 -11.84 7.78 -7.95
N THR A 74 -11.95 7.26 -6.71
CA THR A 74 -12.09 8.08 -5.48
C THR A 74 -10.75 8.48 -4.83
N GLY A 75 -9.62 8.25 -5.50
CA GLY A 75 -8.31 8.72 -5.02
C GLY A 75 -7.56 7.79 -4.05
N LYS A 76 -7.95 6.50 -3.94
CA LYS A 76 -7.27 5.51 -3.08
C LYS A 76 -5.75 5.46 -3.27
N THR A 77 -5.29 5.39 -4.52
CA THR A 77 -3.85 5.40 -4.86
C THR A 77 -3.17 6.71 -4.45
N LEU A 78 -3.86 7.84 -4.63
CA LEU A 78 -3.33 9.17 -4.27
C LEU A 78 -3.20 9.34 -2.75
N ILE A 79 -4.13 8.76 -1.98
CA ILE A 79 -4.03 8.67 -0.51
C ILE A 79 -2.81 7.83 -0.11
N GLY A 80 -2.58 6.67 -0.75
CA GLY A 80 -1.40 5.84 -0.49
C GLY A 80 -0.08 6.58 -0.71
N LYS A 81 0.03 7.31 -1.83
CA LYS A 81 1.19 8.16 -2.12
C LYS A 81 1.36 9.29 -1.11
N CYS A 82 0.26 9.94 -0.74
CA CYS A 82 0.27 10.99 0.28
C CYS A 82 0.79 10.46 1.63
N ILE A 83 0.35 9.26 2.04
CA ILE A 83 0.83 8.62 3.27
C ILE A 83 2.33 8.42 3.24
N ALA A 84 2.87 7.87 2.15
CA ALA A 84 4.31 7.65 2.03
C ALA A 84 5.09 8.97 2.04
N SER A 85 4.63 9.95 1.28
CA SER A 85 5.19 11.31 1.20
C SER A 85 5.26 12.00 2.58
N GLN A 86 4.13 12.02 3.30
CA GLN A 86 4.01 12.67 4.61
C GLN A 86 4.78 11.92 5.71
N SER A 87 4.92 10.60 5.60
CA SER A 87 5.71 9.78 6.53
C SER A 87 7.20 9.74 6.20
N GLY A 88 7.65 10.37 5.11
CA GLY A 88 9.04 10.26 4.62
C GLY A 88 9.42 8.82 4.25
N ALA A 89 8.46 8.03 3.79
CA ALA A 89 8.59 6.62 3.52
C ALA A 89 8.75 6.33 2.01
N THR A 90 9.51 5.29 1.70
CA THR A 90 9.64 4.78 0.32
C THR A 90 8.30 4.18 -0.12
N PHE A 91 7.77 4.59 -1.28
CA PHE A 91 6.51 4.07 -1.80
C PHE A 91 6.75 3.00 -2.87
N PHE A 92 6.32 1.78 -2.59
CA PHE A 92 6.25 0.68 -3.54
C PHE A 92 4.81 0.54 -4.02
N ASN A 93 4.56 0.80 -5.30
CA ASN A 93 3.26 0.62 -5.93
C ASN A 93 3.28 -0.68 -6.73
N ILE A 94 2.41 -1.63 -6.37
CA ILE A 94 2.29 -2.90 -7.06
C ILE A 94 0.85 -3.16 -7.47
N SER A 95 0.68 -3.54 -8.73
CA SER A 95 -0.58 -4.12 -9.19
C SER A 95 -0.58 -5.61 -8.85
N SER A 96 -1.72 -6.14 -8.41
CA SER A 96 -1.87 -7.58 -8.17
C SER A 96 -1.49 -8.44 -9.39
N SER A 97 -1.66 -7.91 -10.61
CA SER A 97 -1.23 -8.57 -11.85
C SER A 97 0.29 -8.70 -12.00
N SER A 98 1.08 -7.81 -11.40
CA SER A 98 2.55 -7.84 -11.45
C SER A 98 3.13 -9.01 -10.64
N LEU A 99 2.36 -9.56 -9.70
CA LEU A 99 2.77 -10.72 -8.89
C LEU A 99 2.48 -12.06 -9.58
N THR A 100 1.55 -12.08 -10.52
CA THR A 100 1.13 -13.28 -11.25
C THR A 100 1.88 -13.36 -12.59
N SER A 101 3.16 -13.74 -12.58
CA SER A 101 3.89 -14.07 -13.82
C SER A 101 3.46 -15.44 -14.36
N LYS A 102 3.70 -15.70 -15.66
CA LYS A 102 3.38 -16.98 -16.32
C LYS A 102 4.29 -18.15 -15.86
N TRP A 103 5.33 -17.88 -15.08
CA TRP A 103 6.34 -18.86 -14.68
C TRP A 103 6.09 -19.35 -13.25
N ILE A 104 5.98 -20.67 -13.10
CA ILE A 104 5.71 -21.33 -11.82
C ILE A 104 6.84 -21.01 -10.82
N GLY A 105 6.48 -20.46 -9.66
CA GLY A 105 7.41 -20.17 -8.54
C GLY A 105 8.08 -18.79 -8.57
N GLU A 106 8.00 -18.04 -9.68
CA GLU A 106 8.53 -16.67 -9.73
C GLU A 106 7.73 -15.69 -8.86
N GLY A 107 6.40 -15.86 -8.78
CA GLY A 107 5.53 -14.99 -7.98
C GLY A 107 5.87 -15.02 -6.48
N GLU A 108 6.14 -16.21 -5.91
CA GLU A 108 6.55 -16.34 -4.49
C GLU A 108 7.91 -15.67 -4.23
N LYS A 109 8.87 -15.88 -5.13
CA LYS A 109 10.18 -15.21 -5.07
C LYS A 109 10.01 -13.70 -5.15
N MET A 110 9.12 -13.21 -6.02
CA MET A 110 8.85 -11.77 -6.19
C MET A 110 8.27 -11.16 -4.92
N VAL A 111 7.30 -11.83 -4.29
CA VAL A 111 6.75 -11.41 -3.00
C VAL A 111 7.86 -11.32 -1.94
N ARG A 112 8.68 -12.37 -1.78
CA ARG A 112 9.80 -12.35 -0.83
C ARG A 112 10.79 -11.22 -1.11
N ALA A 113 11.13 -11.02 -2.38
CA ALA A 113 12.04 -9.98 -2.81
C ALA A 113 11.47 -8.58 -2.53
N LEU A 114 10.20 -8.33 -2.82
CA LEU A 114 9.51 -7.07 -2.55
C LEU A 114 9.60 -6.70 -1.07
N PHE A 115 9.22 -7.62 -0.17
CA PHE A 115 9.26 -7.35 1.26
C PHE A 115 10.70 -7.20 1.77
N ALA A 116 11.67 -7.95 1.24
CA ALA A 116 13.07 -7.78 1.60
C ALA A 116 13.63 -6.41 1.16
N VAL A 117 13.34 -5.97 -0.07
CA VAL A 117 13.72 -4.65 -0.56
C VAL A 117 13.03 -3.56 0.27
N ALA A 118 11.73 -3.69 0.55
CA ALA A 118 11.03 -2.75 1.42
C ALA A 118 11.62 -2.69 2.85
N ARG A 119 12.15 -3.80 3.38
CA ARG A 119 12.87 -3.84 4.67
C ARG A 119 14.20 -3.10 4.65
N VAL A 120 14.89 -3.06 3.52
CA VAL A 120 16.14 -2.29 3.35
C VAL A 120 15.85 -0.79 3.22
N HIS A 121 14.72 -0.43 2.62
CA HIS A 121 14.33 0.96 2.33
C HIS A 121 13.42 1.61 3.39
N GLN A 122 13.40 1.06 4.62
CA GLN A 122 12.50 1.55 5.67
C GLN A 122 12.79 3.01 6.08
N PRO A 123 11.76 3.80 6.44
CA PRO A 123 10.34 3.42 6.48
C PRO A 123 9.77 3.22 5.07
N SER A 124 8.90 2.22 4.90
CA SER A 124 8.38 1.84 3.59
C SER A 124 6.86 1.68 3.61
N VAL A 125 6.21 2.05 2.53
CA VAL A 125 4.80 1.81 2.26
C VAL A 125 4.70 0.91 1.03
N ILE A 126 4.12 -0.27 1.19
CA ILE A 126 3.80 -1.17 0.08
C ILE A 126 2.31 -0.99 -0.23
N PHE A 127 1.99 -0.44 -1.38
CA PHE A 127 0.64 -0.25 -1.87
C PHE A 127 0.29 -1.31 -2.91
N VAL A 128 -0.75 -2.09 -2.64
CA VAL A 128 -1.27 -3.12 -3.54
C VAL A 128 -2.61 -2.67 -4.08
N ASP A 129 -2.66 -2.35 -5.37
CA ASP A 129 -3.93 -2.06 -6.06
C ASP A 129 -4.65 -3.35 -6.47
N GLU A 130 -5.98 -3.26 -6.53
CA GLU A 130 -6.87 -4.39 -6.82
C GLU A 130 -6.56 -5.62 -5.95
N ILE A 131 -6.31 -5.39 -4.65
CA ILE A 131 -5.85 -6.44 -3.73
C ILE A 131 -6.84 -7.61 -3.60
N ASP A 132 -8.11 -7.38 -3.95
CA ASP A 132 -9.13 -8.43 -4.09
C ASP A 132 -8.73 -9.50 -5.10
N SER A 133 -8.04 -9.17 -6.18
CA SER A 133 -7.58 -10.17 -7.16
C SER A 133 -6.46 -11.08 -6.62
N LEU A 134 -5.63 -10.57 -5.70
CA LEU A 134 -4.58 -11.35 -5.03
C LEU A 134 -5.12 -12.15 -3.83
N LEU A 135 -6.05 -11.56 -3.07
CA LEU A 135 -6.52 -12.08 -1.79
C LEU A 135 -8.00 -12.54 -1.83
N THR A 136 -8.49 -12.91 -3.01
CA THR A 136 -9.87 -13.36 -3.23
C THR A 136 -10.24 -14.60 -2.42
N GLN A 137 -11.52 -14.83 -2.14
CA GLN A 137 -11.98 -16.07 -1.50
C GLN A 137 -11.54 -17.30 -2.31
N ARG A 138 -11.15 -18.37 -1.58
CA ARG A 138 -10.76 -19.62 -2.23
C ARG A 138 -11.99 -20.23 -2.91
N THR A 139 -11.89 -20.44 -4.21
CA THR A 139 -12.91 -21.13 -5.01
C THR A 139 -12.36 -22.47 -5.50
N ASP A 140 -13.24 -23.47 -5.59
CA ASP A 140 -12.90 -24.77 -6.17
C ASP A 140 -12.58 -24.57 -7.66
N GLY A 141 -11.31 -24.77 -8.02
CA GLY A 141 -10.77 -24.48 -9.37
C GLY A 141 -9.71 -23.37 -9.43
N GLU A 142 -9.36 -22.74 -8.30
CA GLU A 142 -8.26 -21.78 -8.23
C GLU A 142 -6.92 -22.45 -8.59
N ASN A 143 -6.13 -21.81 -9.44
CA ASN A 143 -4.80 -22.28 -9.83
C ASN A 143 -3.89 -22.40 -8.58
N GLU A 144 -3.23 -23.55 -8.40
CA GLU A 144 -2.29 -23.76 -7.29
C GLU A 144 -1.22 -22.68 -7.20
N ALA A 145 -0.77 -22.14 -8.33
CA ALA A 145 0.23 -21.06 -8.35
C ALA A 145 -0.27 -19.81 -7.62
N ASN A 146 -1.51 -19.38 -7.88
CA ASN A 146 -2.13 -18.23 -7.19
C ASN A 146 -2.26 -18.51 -5.69
N ARG A 147 -2.66 -19.73 -5.32
CA ARG A 147 -2.80 -20.13 -3.92
C ARG A 147 -1.48 -20.06 -3.16
N ARG A 148 -0.36 -20.43 -3.79
CA ARG A 148 0.97 -20.33 -3.17
C ARG A 148 1.43 -18.88 -3.05
N ILE A 149 1.26 -18.06 -4.08
CA ILE A 149 1.59 -16.62 -4.04
C ILE A 149 0.80 -15.93 -2.92
N LYS A 150 -0.50 -16.18 -2.83
CA LYS A 150 -1.36 -15.65 -1.76
C LYS A 150 -0.87 -16.08 -0.39
N THR A 151 -0.49 -17.36 -0.23
CA THR A 151 0.03 -17.88 1.04
C THR A 151 1.33 -17.19 1.41
N GLU A 152 2.28 -17.07 0.49
CA GLU A 152 3.55 -16.38 0.71
C GLU A 152 3.34 -14.89 1.05
N PHE A 153 2.42 -14.21 0.36
CA PHE A 153 2.08 -12.81 0.66
C PHE A 153 1.56 -12.65 2.08
N LEU A 154 0.66 -13.52 2.54
CA LEU A 154 0.14 -13.49 3.90
C LEU A 154 1.23 -13.80 4.94
N VAL A 155 2.15 -14.71 4.63
CA VAL A 155 3.32 -15.01 5.48
C VAL A 155 4.23 -13.79 5.60
N GLN A 156 4.58 -13.14 4.49
CA GLN A 156 5.41 -11.93 4.51
C GLN A 156 4.71 -10.77 5.22
N PHE A 157 3.39 -10.62 5.03
CA PHE A 157 2.60 -9.60 5.71
C PHE A 157 2.57 -9.83 7.24
N ASP A 158 2.39 -11.07 7.70
CA ASP A 158 2.48 -11.38 9.14
C ASP A 158 3.90 -11.13 9.70
N GLY A 159 4.90 -11.43 8.89
CA GLY A 159 6.31 -11.16 9.16
C GLY A 159 6.69 -9.68 9.11
N CYS A 160 5.81 -8.77 8.65
CA CYS A 160 6.04 -7.34 8.82
C CYS A 160 5.83 -7.00 10.29
N GLY A 161 6.85 -6.53 10.99
CA GLY A 161 6.73 -6.15 12.40
C GLY A 161 6.71 -7.35 13.37
N THR A 162 7.31 -8.49 12.99
CA THR A 162 7.80 -9.47 13.98
C THR A 162 9.02 -8.93 14.72
N ASN A 163 9.84 -8.14 14.03
CA ASN A 163 10.84 -7.30 14.67
C ASN A 163 10.20 -5.95 15.01
N ALA A 164 10.38 -5.47 16.24
CA ALA A 164 9.84 -4.18 16.68
C ALA A 164 10.39 -2.99 15.85
N GLU A 165 11.50 -3.21 15.13
CA GLU A 165 12.15 -2.21 14.28
C GLU A 165 11.55 -2.13 12.85
N ASP A 166 10.75 -3.12 12.43
CA ASP A 166 10.21 -3.15 11.07
C ASP A 166 9.16 -2.05 10.88
N ARG A 167 9.53 -1.01 10.12
CA ARG A 167 8.66 0.14 9.78
C ARG A 167 8.10 0.00 8.37
N ILE A 168 7.29 -1.03 8.17
CA ILE A 168 6.62 -1.29 6.89
C ILE A 168 5.10 -1.22 7.09
N LEU A 169 4.46 -0.38 6.28
CA LEU A 169 3.01 -0.30 6.18
C LEU A 169 2.54 -0.94 4.87
N LEU A 170 1.65 -1.93 4.97
CA LEU A 170 0.95 -2.47 3.81
C LEU A 170 -0.38 -1.72 3.63
N ILE A 171 -0.61 -1.16 2.46
CA ILE A 171 -1.87 -0.55 2.05
C ILE A 171 -2.49 -1.39 0.94
N GLY A 172 -3.65 -1.98 1.20
CA GLY A 172 -4.46 -2.61 0.16
C GLY A 172 -5.52 -1.63 -0.35
N ALA A 173 -5.69 -1.54 -1.67
CA ALA A 173 -6.81 -0.83 -2.28
C ALA A 173 -7.72 -1.79 -3.03
N THR A 174 -9.04 -1.62 -2.89
CA THR A 174 -10.03 -2.45 -3.57
C THR A 174 -11.31 -1.68 -3.87
N ASN A 175 -12.00 -2.10 -4.93
CA ASN A 175 -13.38 -1.68 -5.19
C ASN A 175 -14.40 -2.72 -4.70
N ARG A 176 -13.94 -3.92 -4.32
CA ARG A 176 -14.75 -5.10 -4.01
C ARG A 176 -14.33 -5.72 -2.68
N PRO A 177 -14.51 -5.02 -1.55
CA PRO A 177 -14.08 -5.50 -0.23
C PRO A 177 -14.73 -6.82 0.20
N GLY A 178 -15.88 -7.19 -0.38
CA GLY A 178 -16.57 -8.45 -0.12
C GLY A 178 -15.89 -9.67 -0.74
N GLU A 179 -15.06 -9.49 -1.77
CA GLU A 179 -14.34 -10.58 -2.44
C GLU A 179 -13.07 -10.99 -1.68
N ILE A 180 -12.55 -10.13 -0.79
CA ILE A 180 -11.36 -10.43 0.02
C ILE A 180 -11.69 -11.51 1.06
N ASP A 181 -10.83 -12.51 1.15
CA ASP A 181 -10.98 -13.59 2.12
C ASP A 181 -10.90 -13.10 3.58
N GLU A 182 -11.46 -13.88 4.50
CA GLU A 182 -11.49 -13.50 5.90
C GLU A 182 -10.08 -13.39 6.52
N ALA A 183 -9.16 -14.25 6.11
CA ALA A 183 -7.80 -14.30 6.65
C ALA A 183 -7.00 -13.03 6.33
N ALA A 184 -7.11 -12.50 5.11
CA ALA A 184 -6.52 -11.23 4.70
C ALA A 184 -7.24 -10.05 5.36
N ARG A 185 -8.58 -10.07 5.36
CA ARG A 185 -9.41 -9.01 5.96
C ARG A 185 -9.14 -8.83 7.46
N ARG A 186 -8.70 -9.87 8.17
CA ARG A 186 -8.29 -9.81 9.59
C ARG A 186 -6.92 -9.16 9.81
N ARG A 187 -6.01 -9.26 8.83
CA ARG A 187 -4.67 -8.65 8.87
C ARG A 187 -4.71 -7.15 8.60
N PHE A 188 -5.64 -6.69 7.76
CA PHE A 188 -5.98 -5.28 7.62
C PHE A 188 -6.80 -4.78 8.82
N ARG A 189 -6.10 -4.45 9.90
CA ARG A 189 -6.74 -4.00 11.17
C ARG A 189 -7.50 -2.69 10.99
N LYS A 190 -6.99 -1.77 10.17
CA LYS A 190 -7.66 -0.52 9.83
C LYS A 190 -8.27 -0.63 8.43
N LYS A 191 -9.54 -0.25 8.32
CA LYS A 191 -10.32 -0.29 7.08
C LYS A 191 -10.99 1.07 6.94
N LEU A 192 -10.74 1.74 5.82
CA LEU A 192 -11.28 3.07 5.55
C LEU A 192 -12.10 3.04 4.27
N TYR A 193 -13.34 3.46 4.41
CA TYR A 193 -14.22 3.68 3.28
C TYR A 193 -13.91 5.03 2.63
N ILE A 194 -13.67 5.02 1.31
CA ILE A 194 -13.40 6.20 0.50
C ILE A 194 -14.60 6.43 -0.44
N PRO A 195 -15.57 7.27 -0.04
CA PRO A 195 -16.79 7.52 -0.80
C PRO A 195 -16.54 8.35 -2.07
N LEU A 196 -17.60 8.51 -2.87
CA LEU A 196 -17.65 9.54 -3.90
C LEU A 196 -17.55 10.95 -3.28
N PRO A 197 -16.96 11.92 -3.99
CA PRO A 197 -16.81 13.27 -3.47
C PRO A 197 -18.17 13.98 -3.32
N ASP A 198 -18.39 14.58 -2.16
CA ASP A 198 -19.52 15.48 -1.91
C ASP A 198 -19.35 16.81 -2.66
N GLU A 199 -20.34 17.71 -2.52
CA GLU A 199 -20.30 19.00 -3.20
C GLU A 199 -19.08 19.85 -2.82
N GLY A 200 -18.71 19.87 -1.53
CA GLY A 200 -17.56 20.61 -1.02
C GLY A 200 -16.25 20.08 -1.59
N ALA A 201 -16.09 18.75 -1.63
CA ALA A 201 -14.95 18.07 -2.21
C ALA A 201 -14.85 18.33 -3.72
N ARG A 202 -15.97 18.26 -4.46
CA ARG A 202 -15.98 18.57 -5.90
C ARG A 202 -15.57 20.02 -6.19
N LYS A 203 -16.11 20.98 -5.42
CA LYS A 203 -15.72 22.40 -5.54
C LYS A 203 -14.23 22.59 -5.27
N SER A 204 -13.71 21.97 -4.21
CA SER A 204 -12.29 22.05 -3.84
C SER A 204 -11.39 21.43 -4.91
N LEU A 205 -11.77 20.29 -5.46
CA LEU A 205 -11.07 19.63 -6.56
C LEU A 205 -10.97 20.53 -7.78
N LEU A 206 -12.09 21.12 -8.22
CA LEU A 206 -12.10 22.04 -9.36
C LEU A 206 -11.22 23.26 -9.12
N MET A 207 -11.31 23.88 -7.94
CA MET A 207 -10.48 25.03 -7.58
C MET A 207 -8.98 24.69 -7.59
N ASN A 208 -8.61 23.52 -7.07
CA ASN A 208 -7.21 23.07 -7.06
C ASN A 208 -6.67 22.79 -8.46
N LEU A 209 -7.48 22.21 -9.35
CA LEU A 209 -7.10 21.98 -10.75
C LEU A 209 -6.95 23.29 -11.52
N LEU A 210 -7.87 24.24 -11.32
CA LEU A 210 -7.82 25.55 -11.96
C LEU A 210 -6.63 26.39 -11.48
N LYS A 211 -6.26 26.32 -10.19
CA LYS A 211 -5.06 27.00 -9.67
C LYS A 211 -3.76 26.55 -10.33
N LYS A 212 -3.69 25.29 -10.78
CA LYS A 212 -2.51 24.74 -11.47
C LYS A 212 -2.42 25.22 -12.93
N GLN A 213 -3.52 25.74 -13.48
CA GLN A 213 -3.52 26.38 -14.80
C GLN A 213 -3.07 27.83 -14.64
N CYS A 214 -1.80 28.10 -14.93
CA CYS A 214 -1.32 29.46 -15.13
C CYS A 214 -1.88 29.97 -16.46
N ASN A 215 -2.98 30.72 -16.42
CA ASN A 215 -3.36 31.53 -17.56
C ASN A 215 -2.33 32.65 -17.69
N ILE A 216 -1.35 32.44 -18.56
CA ILE A 216 -0.54 33.53 -19.11
C ILE A 216 -1.47 34.25 -20.08
N LEU A 217 -2.11 35.30 -19.61
CA LEU A 217 -2.70 36.34 -20.43
C LEU A 217 -1.77 37.56 -20.39
#